data_AF-A0A095TR09-F1
#
_entry.id   AF-A0A095TR09-F1
#
_cell.length_a   1.000
_cell.length_b   1.000
_cell.length_c   1.000
_cell.angle_alpha   90.00
_cell.angle_beta   90.00
_cell.angle_gamma   90.00
#
_symmetry.space_group_name_H-M   'P 1'
#
loop_
_entity.id
_entity.type
_entity.pdbx_description
1 polymer ?
#
loop_
_entity_poly.entity_id
_entity_poly.type
_entity_poly.pdbx_seq_one_letter_code
_entity_poly.pdbx_strand_id
1 'polypeptide(L)'
;MRYFLILIVLVVAVGAALFTVPLEGGKPLLDWRHIERNWQQPEKLIDDGFDGLTGKPQETTVFRWRDTRGNWQYGQTPPPGVDAEETTVKPR
;
A
#
# COMPACT_ATOMS: atom_id res chain seq x y z
N MET A 1 -11.38 -38.68 2.64
CA MET A 1 -12.61 -37.87 2.65
C MET A 1 -12.67 -36.86 3.79
N ARG A 2 -12.58 -37.25 5.06
CA ARG A 2 -12.74 -36.33 6.23
C ARG A 2 -11.78 -35.14 6.25
N TYR A 3 -10.50 -35.35 5.90
CA TYR A 3 -9.51 -34.26 5.82
C TYR A 3 -9.70 -33.33 4.62
N PHE A 4 -10.32 -33.82 3.55
CA PHE A 4 -10.59 -33.04 2.35
C PHE A 4 -11.64 -31.96 2.63
N LEU A 5 -12.65 -32.30 3.42
CA LEU A 5 -13.64 -31.34 3.92
C LEU A 5 -13.01 -30.28 4.82
N ILE A 6 -12.06 -30.65 5.67
CA ILE A 6 -11.33 -29.71 6.52
C ILE A 6 -10.54 -28.71 5.67
N LEU A 7 -9.87 -29.19 4.61
CA LEU A 7 -9.15 -28.31 3.68
C LEU A 7 -10.08 -27.34 2.96
N ILE A 8 -11.24 -27.80 2.49
CA ILE A 8 -12.24 -26.94 1.85
C ILE A 8 -12.74 -25.88 2.83
N VAL A 9 -13.09 -26.27 4.06
CA VAL A 9 -13.55 -25.34 5.10
C VAL A 9 -12.45 -24.32 5.44
N LEU A 10 -11.19 -24.75 5.51
CA LEU A 10 -10.06 -23.86 5.77
C LEU A 10 -9.91 -22.82 4.65
N VAL A 11 -9.97 -23.23 3.38
CA VAL A 11 -9.88 -22.33 2.23
C VAL A 11 -11.04 -21.33 2.23
N VAL A 12 -12.27 -21.78 2.52
CA VAL A 12 -13.44 -20.90 2.62
C VAL A 12 -13.30 -19.91 3.77
N ALA A 13 -12.81 -20.35 4.94
CA ALA A 13 -12.59 -19.50 6.09
C ALA A 13 -11.52 -18.42 5.82
N VAL A 14 -10.42 -18.81 5.19
CA VAL A 14 -9.37 -17.86 4.76
C VAL A 14 -9.93 -16.89 3.72
N GLY A 15 -10.67 -17.38 2.73
CA GLY A 15 -11.32 -16.53 1.73
C GLY A 15 -12.23 -15.49 2.38
N ALA A 16 -13.12 -15.91 3.28
CA ALA A 16 -14.01 -15.01 4.00
C ALA A 16 -13.27 -13.99 4.88
N ALA A 17 -12.15 -14.38 5.50
CA ALA A 17 -11.32 -13.47 6.27
C ALA A 17 -10.75 -12.33 5.42
N LEU A 18 -10.39 -12.58 4.16
CA LEU A 18 -9.89 -11.52 3.25
C LEU A 18 -10.94 -10.44 2.95
N PHE A 19 -12.23 -10.77 2.98
CA PHE A 19 -13.34 -9.81 2.77
C PHE A 19 -13.83 -9.12 4.04
N THR A 20 -13.52 -9.68 5.22
CA THR A 20 -14.14 -9.25 6.49
C THR A 20 -13.14 -8.72 7.51
N VAL A 21 -11.90 -9.17 7.48
CA VAL A 21 -10.86 -8.76 8.42
C VAL A 21 -10.21 -7.48 7.89
N PRO A 22 -10.36 -6.34 8.57
CA PRO A 22 -9.65 -5.13 8.23
C PRO A 22 -8.17 -5.30 8.59
N LEU A 23 -7.29 -5.10 7.61
CA LEU A 23 -5.86 -4.93 7.87
C LEU A 23 -5.54 -3.45 8.10
N GLU A 24 -4.26 -3.12 8.33
CA GLU A 24 -3.78 -1.77 8.59
C GLU A 24 -4.43 -0.73 7.65
N GLY A 25 -5.09 0.27 8.23
CA GLY A 25 -5.87 1.27 7.47
C GLY A 25 -7.40 1.09 7.50
N GLY A 26 -7.91 0.04 8.16
CA GLY A 26 -9.34 -0.10 8.49
C GLY A 26 -10.24 -0.56 7.34
N LYS A 27 -9.64 -1.06 6.25
CA LYS A 27 -10.36 -1.57 5.08
C LYS A 27 -10.04 -3.07 4.92
N PRO A 28 -11.02 -3.92 4.56
CA PRO A 28 -10.75 -5.31 4.23
C PRO A 28 -9.84 -5.39 3.00
N LEU A 29 -9.05 -6.46 2.91
CA LEU A 29 -8.10 -6.69 1.82
C LEU A 29 -8.77 -6.79 0.45
N LEU A 30 -9.93 -7.44 0.39
CA LEU A 30 -10.71 -7.58 -0.83
C LEU A 30 -12.05 -6.86 -0.64
N ASP A 31 -12.30 -5.85 -1.47
CA ASP A 31 -13.58 -5.16 -1.54
C ASP A 31 -14.36 -5.60 -2.79
N TRP A 32 -15.53 -6.20 -2.56
CA TRP A 32 -16.43 -6.64 -3.63
C TRP A 32 -16.80 -5.52 -4.61
N ARG A 33 -17.02 -4.30 -4.11
CA ARG A 33 -17.33 -3.14 -4.97
C ARG A 33 -16.15 -2.76 -5.86
N HIS A 34 -14.93 -3.05 -5.43
CA HIS A 34 -13.72 -2.80 -6.18
C HIS A 34 -13.53 -3.85 -7.28
N ILE A 35 -13.81 -5.11 -6.97
CA ILE A 35 -13.82 -6.22 -7.94
C ILE A 35 -14.81 -5.95 -9.07
N GLU A 36 -16.04 -5.55 -8.73
CA GLU A 36 -17.08 -5.29 -9.73
C GLU A 36 -16.67 -4.17 -10.71
N ARG A 37 -16.06 -3.10 -10.21
CA ARG A 37 -15.61 -1.97 -11.05
C ARG A 37 -14.41 -2.30 -11.91
N ASN A 38 -13.46 -3.08 -11.37
CA ASN A 38 -12.21 -3.39 -12.03
C ASN A 38 -12.19 -4.78 -12.67
N TRP A 39 -13.35 -5.45 -12.75
CA TRP A 39 -13.48 -6.76 -13.41
C TRP A 39 -13.04 -6.73 -14.87
N GLN A 40 -13.19 -5.58 -15.53
CA GLN A 40 -12.73 -5.37 -16.90
C GLN A 40 -11.20 -5.21 -17.02
N GLN A 41 -10.49 -5.00 -15.91
CA GLN A 41 -9.04 -4.76 -15.86
C GLN A 41 -8.40 -5.60 -14.74
N PRO A 42 -8.21 -6.91 -14.98
CA PRO A 42 -7.74 -7.84 -13.96
C PRO A 42 -6.34 -7.50 -13.42
N GLU A 43 -5.52 -6.81 -14.19
CA GLU A 43 -4.19 -6.34 -13.79
C GLU A 43 -4.24 -5.31 -12.64
N LYS A 44 -5.26 -4.44 -12.58
CA LYS A 44 -5.45 -3.51 -11.45
C LYS A 44 -5.91 -4.21 -10.16
N LEU A 45 -6.62 -5.34 -10.29
CA LEU A 45 -7.07 -6.12 -9.12
C LEU A 45 -5.90 -6.78 -8.39
N ILE A 46 -4.84 -7.14 -9.11
CA ILE A 46 -3.66 -7.82 -8.55
C ILE A 46 -2.70 -6.79 -7.95
N ASP A 47 -2.42 -5.68 -8.63
CA ASP A 47 -1.50 -4.65 -8.15
C ASP A 47 -1.97 -4.03 -6.82
N ASP A 48 -3.25 -3.65 -6.71
CA ASP A 48 -3.78 -3.04 -5.49
C ASP A 48 -3.96 -4.05 -4.34
N GLY A 49 -4.30 -5.31 -4.67
CA GLY A 49 -4.42 -6.40 -3.70
C GLY A 49 -3.07 -6.79 -3.10
N PHE A 50 -2.00 -6.74 -3.91
CA PHE A 50 -0.64 -6.87 -3.40
C PHE A 50 -0.23 -5.66 -2.57
N ASP A 51 -0.61 -4.43 -2.94
CA ASP A 51 -0.26 -3.23 -2.18
C ASP A 51 -0.83 -3.23 -0.76
N GLY A 52 -2.04 -3.74 -0.58
CA GLY A 52 -2.66 -3.93 0.74
C GLY A 52 -2.00 -5.02 1.59
N LEU A 53 -1.34 -6.01 0.98
CA LEU A 53 -0.65 -7.12 1.67
C LEU A 53 0.83 -6.85 1.90
N THR A 54 1.47 -6.17 0.95
CA THR A 54 2.92 -5.92 0.93
C THR A 54 3.29 -4.51 1.34
N GLY A 55 2.31 -3.65 1.64
CA GLY A 55 2.54 -2.29 2.09
C GLY A 55 3.53 -1.61 1.14
N LYS A 56 3.13 -1.41 -0.14
CA LYS A 56 4.02 -0.76 -1.11
C LYS A 56 4.59 0.50 -0.46
N PRO A 57 5.92 0.68 -0.48
CA PRO A 57 6.56 1.76 0.23
C PRO A 57 6.10 3.05 -0.44
N GLN A 58 5.23 3.76 0.28
CA GLN A 58 4.54 4.95 -0.17
C GLN A 58 5.58 5.88 -0.79
N GLU A 59 5.46 6.20 -2.07
CA GLU A 59 6.28 7.22 -2.72
C GLU A 59 6.07 8.51 -1.94
N THR A 60 6.97 8.75 -0.99
CA THR A 60 6.85 9.87 -0.07
C THR A 60 7.59 11.01 -0.73
N THR A 61 6.83 11.98 -1.25
CA THR A 61 7.38 13.25 -1.72
C THR A 61 8.13 13.88 -0.56
N VAL A 62 9.45 13.94 -0.66
CA VAL A 62 10.31 14.61 0.31
C VAL A 62 10.94 15.81 -0.36
N PHE A 63 10.99 16.91 0.37
CA PHE A 63 11.71 18.09 -0.05
C PHE A 63 13.18 17.90 0.30
N ARG A 64 14.06 18.23 -0.65
CA ARG A 64 15.49 18.37 -0.39
C ARG A 64 15.84 19.85 -0.34
N TRP A 65 16.62 20.25 0.65
CA TRP A 65 17.13 21.62 0.73
C TRP A 65 18.56 21.63 1.25
N ARG A 66 19.23 22.76 1.04
CA ARG A 66 20.61 22.95 1.49
C ARG A 66 20.63 23.75 2.78
N ASP A 67 21.27 23.22 3.81
CA ASP A 67 21.41 23.92 5.09
C ASP A 67 22.43 25.09 5.00
N THR A 68 22.48 25.93 6.03
CA THR A 68 23.42 27.07 6.12
C THR A 68 24.89 26.66 6.18
N ARG A 69 25.19 25.36 6.29
CA ARG A 69 26.53 24.78 6.28
C ARG A 69 26.85 24.10 4.94
N GLY A 70 25.92 24.15 3.98
CA GLY A 70 26.08 23.59 2.65
C GLY A 70 25.74 22.11 2.51
N ASN A 71 25.21 21.45 3.54
CA ASN A 71 24.83 20.04 3.49
C ASN A 71 23.40 19.86 2.97
N TRP A 72 23.17 18.73 2.32
CA TRP A 72 21.84 18.32 1.89
C TRP A 72 21.04 17.74 3.05
N GLN A 73 19.84 18.26 3.25
CA GLN A 73 18.85 17.77 4.20
C GLN A 73 17.59 17.35 3.45
N TYR A 74 16.92 16.33 3.97
CA TYR A 74 15.69 15.76 3.41
C TYR A 74 14.60 15.78 4.46
N GLY A 75 13.40 16.21 4.11
CA GLY A 75 12.26 16.20 5.01
C GLY A 75 10.95 16.63 4.36
N GLN A 76 9.86 16.53 5.09
CA GLN A 76 8.51 16.86 4.59
C GLN A 76 8.19 18.36 4.71
N THR A 77 8.96 19.12 5.50
CA THR A 77 8.72 20.55 5.72
C THR A 77 10.05 21.30 5.69
N PRO A 78 10.36 22.05 4.63
CA PRO A 78 11.57 22.86 4.59
C PRO A 78 11.48 24.03 5.59
N PRO A 79 12.60 24.43 6.20
CA PRO A 79 12.67 25.64 7.03
C PRO A 79 12.31 26.90 6.22
N PRO A 80 11.68 27.91 6.84
CA PRO A 80 11.31 29.14 6.15
C PRO A 80 12.55 29.88 5.62
N GLY A 81 12.51 30.27 4.34
CA GLY A 81 13.58 31.04 3.68
C GLY A 81 14.69 30.21 3.03
N VAL A 82 14.49 28.90 2.84
CA VAL A 82 15.43 28.02 2.14
C VAL A 82 14.85 27.58 0.80
N ASP A 83 15.65 27.64 -0.27
CA ASP A 83 15.29 27.05 -1.56
C ASP A 83 15.21 25.53 -1.41
N ALA A 84 13.99 25.00 -1.47
CA ALA A 84 13.69 23.58 -1.36
C ALA A 84 13.17 23.05 -2.70
N GLU A 85 13.68 21.90 -3.11
CA GLU A 85 13.30 21.23 -4.35
C GLU A 85 12.52 19.96 -4.03
N GLU A 86 11.38 19.75 -4.68
CA GLU A 86 10.61 18.52 -4.55
C GLU A 86 11.38 17.36 -5.20
N THR A 87 11.61 16.29 -4.44
CA THR A 87 12.27 15.09 -4.96
C THR A 87 11.48 13.86 -4.52
N THR A 88 11.02 13.09 -5.50
CA THR A 88 10.45 11.76 -5.26
C THR A 88 11.60 10.80 -4.96
N VAL A 89 11.76 10.43 -3.69
CA VAL A 89 12.70 9.37 -3.32
C VAL A 89 12.00 8.04 -3.53
N LYS A 90 12.46 7.27 -4.52
CA LYS A 90 12.07 5.87 -4.65
C LYS A 90 12.76 5.07 -3.55
N PRO A 91 12.02 4.47 -2.60
CA PRO A 91 12.59 3.52 -1.66
C PRO A 91 13.11 2.30 -2.45
N ARG A 92 14.31 1.85 -2.09
CA ARG A 92 15.07 0.79 -2.77
C ARG A 92 14.62 -0.60 -2.35
#